data_AF-K6E394-F1
#
_entry.id   AF-K6E394-F1
#
_cell.length_a   1.000
_cell.length_b   1.000
_cell.length_c   1.000
_cell.angle_alpha   90.00
_cell.angle_beta   90.00
_cell.angle_gamma   90.00
#
_symmetry.space_group_name_H-M   'P 1'
#
loop_
_entity.id
_entity.type
_entity.pdbx_description
1 polymer ?
#
loop_
_entity_poly.entity_id
_entity_poly.type
_entity_poly.pdbx_seq_one_letter_code
_entity_poly.pdbx_strand_id
1 'polypeptide(L)'
;MVCNKFRKNELFGRFYDEAFNNVNGAQLVMAVRIYRYCDRLRKQQNLVQQYPHLPYSTYFLAMLIGKLILKETNKEYRELTHVTFGEVKDYFENNKKQLFQQGNELLIKSLNRLYSDGYEKIELRRLSATFRREDLLLELKKLEIIENK
;
A
#
# COMPACT_ATOMS: atom_id res chain seq x y z
N MET A 1 -2.61 -8.17 34.21
CA MET A 1 -2.19 -7.51 32.97
C MET A 1 -3.33 -6.64 32.49
N VAL A 2 -3.29 -5.34 32.76
CA VAL A 2 -4.39 -4.41 32.43
C VAL A 2 -4.28 -4.07 30.96
N CYS A 3 -5.26 -4.51 30.16
CA CYS A 3 -5.42 -4.07 28.79
C CYS A 3 -5.82 -2.59 28.85
N ASN A 4 -4.93 -1.69 28.43
CA ASN A 4 -5.22 -0.26 28.38
C ASN A 4 -6.44 -0.03 27.49
N LYS A 5 -7.55 0.35 28.12
CA LYS A 5 -8.79 0.74 27.48
C LYS A 5 -8.49 1.95 26.58
N PHE A 6 -8.60 1.77 25.26
CA PHE A 6 -8.31 2.77 24.23
C PHE A 6 -8.94 4.13 24.60
N ARG A 7 -8.09 5.12 24.92
CA ARG A 7 -8.52 6.49 25.18
C ARG A 7 -8.79 7.17 23.83
N LYS A 8 -10.07 7.29 23.47
CA LYS A 8 -10.53 7.90 22.20
C LYS A 8 -9.86 9.26 21.88
N ASN A 9 -9.55 10.04 22.92
CA ASN A 9 -8.98 11.39 22.77
C ASN A 9 -7.49 11.41 22.40
N GLU A 10 -6.72 10.35 22.66
CA GLU A 10 -5.26 10.36 22.48
C GLU A 10 -4.82 9.88 21.08
N LEU A 11 -5.60 9.00 20.45
CA LEU A 11 -5.25 8.39 19.15
C LEU A 11 -5.91 9.09 17.96
N PHE A 12 -7.23 9.32 18.01
CA PHE A 12 -7.92 9.95 16.89
C PHE A 12 -7.72 11.46 16.89
N GLY A 13 -7.84 12.14 18.04
CA GLY A 13 -7.68 13.59 18.12
C GLY A 13 -6.30 14.08 17.67
N ARG A 14 -5.23 13.35 18.01
CA ARG A 14 -3.85 13.77 17.71
C ARG A 14 -3.47 13.68 16.23
N PHE A 15 -3.93 12.63 15.54
CA PHE A 15 -3.55 12.37 14.14
C PHE A 15 -4.64 12.74 13.15
N TYR A 16 -5.80 13.24 13.61
CA TYR A 16 -6.90 13.61 12.73
C TYR A 16 -6.47 14.67 11.71
N ASP A 17 -5.85 15.74 12.20
CA ASP A 17 -5.40 16.83 11.34
C ASP A 17 -4.26 16.38 10.41
N GLU A 18 -3.33 15.56 10.90
CA GLU A 18 -2.28 14.99 10.06
C GLU A 18 -2.84 14.11 8.93
N ALA A 19 -3.88 13.33 9.22
CA ALA A 19 -4.45 12.37 8.27
C ALA A 19 -5.45 13.00 7.29
N PHE A 20 -6.21 14.02 7.70
CA PHE A 20 -7.37 14.51 6.94
C PHE A 20 -7.27 15.98 6.48
N ASN A 21 -6.37 16.80 7.03
CA ASN A 21 -6.34 18.23 6.71
C ASN A 21 -5.94 18.51 5.25
N ASN A 22 -5.21 17.59 4.61
CA ASN A 22 -4.73 17.73 3.23
C ASN A 22 -5.29 16.68 2.27
N VAL A 23 -6.44 16.07 2.58
CA VAL A 23 -7.06 15.02 1.77
C VAL A 23 -8.44 15.46 1.29
N ASN A 24 -8.63 15.55 -0.02
CA ASN A 24 -9.93 15.82 -0.62
C ASN A 24 -10.75 14.53 -0.80
N GLY A 25 -12.05 14.69 -1.08
CA GLY A 25 -12.96 13.57 -1.24
C GLY A 25 -12.59 12.60 -2.37
N ALA A 26 -12.06 13.10 -3.50
CA ALA A 26 -11.66 12.25 -4.62
C ALA A 26 -10.45 11.37 -4.25
N GLN A 27 -9.45 11.93 -3.58
CA GLN A 27 -8.30 11.21 -3.06
C GLN A 27 -8.71 10.13 -2.07
N LEU A 28 -9.61 10.46 -1.13
CA LEU A 28 -10.10 9.51 -0.14
C LEU A 28 -10.86 8.35 -0.80
N VAL A 29 -11.76 8.64 -1.73
CA VAL A 29 -12.54 7.61 -2.44
C VAL A 29 -11.62 6.69 -3.25
N MET A 30 -10.62 7.23 -3.93
CA MET A 30 -9.63 6.42 -4.65
C MET A 30 -8.82 5.55 -3.70
N ALA A 31 -8.31 6.09 -2.59
CA ALA A 31 -7.54 5.34 -1.60
C ALA A 31 -8.36 4.17 -1.03
N VAL A 32 -9.63 4.41 -0.68
CA VAL A 32 -10.53 3.35 -0.19
C VAL A 32 -10.80 2.29 -1.26
N ARG A 33 -11.01 2.68 -2.52
CA ARG A 33 -11.22 1.72 -3.62
C ARG A 33 -10.02 0.79 -3.81
N ILE A 34 -8.82 1.37 -3.86
CA ILE A 34 -7.57 0.62 -4.00
C ILE A 34 -7.40 -0.31 -2.79
N TYR A 35 -7.56 0.21 -1.56
CA TYR A 35 -7.44 -0.59 -0.35
C TYR A 35 -8.41 -1.77 -0.33
N ARG A 36 -9.69 -1.55 -0.68
CA ARG A 36 -10.70 -2.62 -0.73
C ARG A 36 -10.36 -3.69 -1.76
N TYR A 37 -9.77 -3.30 -2.89
CA TYR A 37 -9.29 -4.25 -3.89
C TYR A 37 -8.17 -5.12 -3.31
N CYS A 38 -7.16 -4.52 -2.69
CA CYS A 38 -6.07 -5.26 -2.03
C CYS A 38 -6.56 -6.15 -0.86
N ASP A 39 -7.49 -5.66 -0.04
CA ASP A 39 -8.07 -6.42 1.08
C ASP A 39 -8.88 -7.63 0.59
N ARG A 40 -9.51 -7.52 -0.58
CA ARG A 40 -10.15 -8.68 -1.22
C ARG A 40 -9.09 -9.71 -1.65
N LEU A 41 -8.00 -9.28 -2.28
CA LEU A 41 -6.95 -10.17 -2.77
C LEU A 41 -6.25 -10.93 -1.63
N ARG A 42 -6.03 -10.28 -0.48
CA ARG A 42 -5.38 -10.93 0.68
C ARG A 42 -6.17 -12.13 1.24
N LYS A 43 -7.47 -12.22 0.93
CA LYS A 43 -8.37 -13.29 1.38
C LYS A 43 -8.46 -14.44 0.37
N GLN A 44 -7.88 -14.28 -0.83
CA GLN A 44 -7.92 -15.31 -1.86
C GLN A 44 -6.85 -16.36 -1.61
N GLN A 45 -7.27 -17.58 -1.27
CA GLN A 45 -6.37 -18.67 -0.87
C GLN A 45 -5.28 -18.96 -1.92
N ASN A 46 -5.64 -19.02 -3.21
CA ASN A 46 -4.69 -19.29 -4.29
C ASN A 46 -3.57 -18.22 -4.35
N LEU A 47 -3.93 -16.95 -4.19
CA LEU A 47 -2.94 -15.87 -4.19
C LEU A 47 -2.10 -15.87 -2.91
N VAL A 48 -2.68 -16.21 -1.75
CA VAL A 48 -1.92 -16.30 -0.49
C VAL A 48 -0.93 -17.46 -0.52
N GLN A 49 -1.27 -18.57 -1.17
CA GLN A 49 -0.34 -19.68 -1.40
C GLN A 49 0.81 -19.26 -2.31
N GLN A 50 0.53 -18.49 -3.36
CA GLN A 50 1.56 -17.96 -4.26
C GLN A 50 2.42 -16.88 -3.59
N TYR A 51 1.81 -16.02 -2.77
CA TYR A 51 2.44 -14.86 -2.15
C TYR A 51 2.17 -14.83 -0.63
N PRO A 52 3.00 -15.50 0.18
CA PRO A 52 2.80 -15.64 1.63
C PRO A 52 2.75 -14.31 2.40
N HIS A 53 3.25 -13.22 1.81
CA HIS A 53 3.24 -11.89 2.42
C HIS A 53 1.87 -11.18 2.38
N LEU A 54 0.93 -11.63 1.54
CA LEU A 54 -0.32 -10.89 1.26
C LEU A 54 -1.17 -10.57 2.50
N PRO A 55 -1.28 -11.45 3.51
CA PRO A 55 -2.00 -11.14 4.74
C PRO A 55 -1.47 -9.92 5.49
N TYR A 56 -0.21 -9.53 5.26
CA TYR A 56 0.49 -8.46 5.96
C TYR A 56 0.77 -7.24 5.08
N SER A 57 0.75 -7.39 3.76
CA SER A 57 1.20 -6.35 2.82
C SER A 57 0.10 -5.45 2.26
N THR A 58 -1.15 -5.59 2.70
CA THR A 58 -2.31 -4.90 2.11
C THR A 58 -2.12 -3.37 2.02
N TYR A 59 -1.63 -2.73 3.09
CA TYR A 59 -1.41 -1.28 3.10
C TYR A 59 -0.29 -0.85 2.14
N PHE A 60 0.80 -1.61 2.09
CA PHE A 60 1.92 -1.34 1.19
C PHE A 60 1.51 -1.51 -0.28
N LEU A 61 0.79 -2.57 -0.61
CA LEU A 61 0.28 -2.78 -1.96
C LEU A 61 -0.70 -1.67 -2.37
N ALA A 62 -1.58 -1.24 -1.47
CA ALA A 62 -2.49 -0.14 -1.75
C ALA A 62 -1.74 1.17 -2.00
N MET A 63 -0.71 1.46 -1.21
CA MET A 63 0.17 2.61 -1.40
C MET A 63 0.90 2.53 -2.75
N LEU A 64 1.50 1.39 -3.08
CA LEU A 64 2.25 1.20 -4.34
C LEU A 64 1.34 1.34 -5.55
N ILE A 65 0.16 0.73 -5.54
CA ILE A 65 -0.83 0.88 -6.61
C ILE A 65 -1.25 2.34 -6.75
N GLY A 66 -1.48 3.06 -5.65
CA GLY A 66 -1.79 4.49 -5.69
C GLY A 66 -0.70 5.31 -6.37
N LYS A 67 0.57 5.04 -6.05
CA LYS A 67 1.72 5.70 -6.71
C LYS A 67 1.83 5.34 -8.19
N LEU A 68 1.65 4.07 -8.55
CA LEU A 68 1.66 3.62 -9.95
C LEU A 68 0.57 4.31 -10.77
N ILE A 69 -0.65 4.43 -10.23
CA ILE A 69 -1.74 5.14 -10.91
C ILE A 69 -1.36 6.60 -11.19
N LEU A 70 -0.80 7.30 -10.19
CA LEU A 70 -0.37 8.69 -10.36
C LEU A 70 0.73 8.82 -11.43
N LYS A 71 1.71 7.90 -11.42
CA LYS A 71 2.78 7.84 -12.42
C LYS A 71 2.23 7.61 -13.84
N GLU A 72 1.37 6.62 -14.01
CA GLU A 72 0.85 6.21 -15.32
C GLU A 72 -0.17 7.19 -15.90
N THR A 73 -0.91 7.90 -15.04
CA THR A 73 -1.82 8.97 -15.48
C THR A 73 -1.12 10.33 -15.62
N ASN A 74 0.18 10.39 -15.31
CA ASN A 74 0.97 11.62 -15.25
C ASN A 74 0.29 12.72 -14.43
N LYS A 75 -0.22 12.36 -13.24
CA LYS A 75 -0.89 13.26 -12.31
C LYS A 75 -0.12 13.32 -11.00
N GLU A 76 -0.03 14.52 -10.42
CA GLU A 76 0.38 14.67 -9.04
C GLU A 76 -0.77 14.33 -8.08
N TYR A 77 -0.42 14.01 -6.84
CA TYR A 77 -1.41 13.73 -5.79
C TYR A 77 -2.44 14.86 -5.63
N ARG A 78 -2.00 16.12 -5.73
CA ARG A 78 -2.85 17.32 -5.60
C ARG A 78 -3.82 17.48 -6.76
N GLU A 79 -3.48 16.96 -7.93
CA GLU A 79 -4.31 17.05 -9.13
C GLU A 79 -5.45 16.03 -9.14
N LEU A 80 -5.43 15.04 -8.23
CA LEU A 80 -6.53 14.11 -8.03
C LEU A 80 -7.69 14.83 -7.33
N THR A 81 -8.56 15.43 -8.12
CA THR A 81 -9.73 16.21 -7.68
C THR A 81 -11.00 15.62 -8.28
N HIS A 82 -12.16 16.21 -8.00
CA HIS A 82 -13.43 15.79 -8.60
C HIS A 82 -13.43 15.83 -10.14
N VAL A 83 -12.59 16.68 -10.76
CA VAL A 83 -12.48 16.82 -12.22
C VAL A 83 -11.74 15.63 -12.83
N THR A 84 -10.59 15.26 -12.27
CA THR A 84 -9.74 14.18 -12.78
C THR A 84 -10.11 12.80 -12.24
N PHE A 85 -10.98 12.75 -11.22
CA PHE A 85 -11.39 11.51 -10.56
C PHE A 85 -11.95 10.47 -11.53
N GLY A 86 -12.80 10.87 -12.47
CA GLY A 86 -13.42 9.95 -13.44
C GLY A 86 -12.39 9.17 -14.24
N GLU A 87 -11.46 9.91 -14.87
CA GLU A 87 -10.35 9.38 -15.66
C GLU A 87 -9.48 8.41 -14.84
N VAL A 88 -9.05 8.84 -13.65
CA VAL A 88 -8.16 8.04 -12.78
C VAL A 88 -8.85 6.79 -12.25
N LYS A 89 -10.14 6.90 -11.92
CA LYS A 89 -10.97 5.76 -11.48
C LYS A 89 -11.16 4.76 -12.62
N ASP A 90 -11.43 5.22 -13.83
CA ASP A 90 -11.59 4.34 -15.00
C ASP A 90 -10.26 3.65 -15.36
N TYR A 91 -9.14 4.39 -15.29
CA TYR A 91 -7.81 3.82 -15.45
C TYR A 91 -7.55 2.70 -14.42
N PHE A 92 -7.85 2.94 -13.14
CA PHE A 92 -7.69 1.91 -12.11
C PHE A 92 -8.54 0.67 -12.38
N GLU A 93 -9.83 0.84 -12.71
CA GLU A 93 -10.73 -0.30 -12.91
C GLU A 93 -10.31 -1.18 -14.10
N ASN A 94 -9.80 -0.56 -15.17
CA ASN A 94 -9.32 -1.25 -16.36
C ASN A 94 -7.97 -1.94 -16.16
N ASN A 95 -7.10 -1.40 -15.29
CA ASN A 95 -5.72 -1.86 -15.14
C ASN A 95 -5.39 -2.52 -13.79
N LYS A 96 -6.37 -2.68 -12.88
CA LYS A 96 -6.15 -3.16 -11.49
C LYS A 96 -5.34 -4.45 -11.35
N LYS A 97 -5.46 -5.39 -12.29
CA LYS A 97 -4.69 -6.65 -12.27
C LYS A 97 -3.21 -6.40 -12.57
N GLN A 98 -2.93 -5.61 -13.61
CA GLN A 98 -1.56 -5.23 -13.97
C GLN A 98 -0.92 -4.37 -12.88
N LEU A 99 -1.65 -3.39 -12.35
CA LEU A 99 -1.20 -2.55 -11.24
C LEU A 99 -0.86 -3.37 -10.00
N PHE A 100 -1.67 -4.40 -9.68
CA PHE A 100 -1.36 -5.32 -8.60
C PHE A 100 -0.07 -6.09 -8.86
N GLN A 101 0.10 -6.64 -10.07
CA GLN A 101 1.31 -7.39 -10.42
C GLN A 101 2.57 -6.50 -10.29
N GLN A 102 2.56 -5.30 -10.87
CA GLN A 102 3.67 -4.35 -10.77
C GLN A 102 3.97 -3.96 -9.32
N GLY A 103 2.93 -3.60 -8.54
CA GLY A 103 3.10 -3.27 -7.13
C GLY A 103 3.64 -4.45 -6.30
N ASN A 104 3.22 -5.67 -6.64
CA ASN A 104 3.68 -6.89 -5.99
C ASN A 104 5.14 -7.20 -6.32
N GLU A 105 5.56 -7.02 -7.57
CA GLU A 105 6.95 -7.18 -8.01
C GLU A 105 7.87 -6.18 -7.30
N LEU A 106 7.47 -4.91 -7.20
CA LEU A 106 8.21 -3.89 -6.43
C LEU A 106 8.35 -4.29 -4.96
N LEU A 107 7.27 -4.76 -4.35
CA LEU A 107 7.29 -5.21 -2.96
C LEU A 107 8.21 -6.42 -2.74
N ILE A 108 8.12 -7.43 -3.61
CA ILE A 108 8.98 -8.61 -3.55
C ILE A 108 10.44 -8.22 -3.74
N LYS A 109 10.74 -7.31 -4.67
CA LYS A 109 12.10 -6.77 -4.87
C LYS A 109 12.63 -6.11 -3.60
N SER A 110 11.82 -5.32 -2.90
CA SER A 110 12.20 -4.74 -1.60
C SER A 110 12.39 -5.80 -0.51
N LEU A 111 11.51 -6.80 -0.43
CA LEU A 111 11.64 -7.88 0.55
C LEU A 111 12.91 -8.71 0.32
N ASN A 112 13.24 -9.02 -0.93
CA ASN A 112 14.46 -9.76 -1.28
C ASN A 112 15.75 -8.96 -1.01
N ARG A 113 15.69 -7.62 -1.00
CA ARG A 113 16.81 -6.79 -0.54
C ARG A 113 17.02 -6.86 0.97
N LEU A 114 15.95 -7.03 1.74
CA LEU A 114 16.01 -7.23 3.19
C LEU A 114 16.39 -8.65 3.58
N TYR A 115 16.08 -9.62 2.72
CA TYR A 115 16.26 -11.05 2.97
C TYR A 115 17.04 -11.70 1.82
N SER A 116 18.36 -11.82 1.99
CA SER A 116 19.27 -12.39 0.99
C SER A 116 18.90 -13.81 0.54
N ASP A 117 18.31 -14.61 1.43
CA ASP A 117 17.91 -16.00 1.15
C ASP A 117 16.54 -16.15 0.47
N GLY A 118 15.83 -15.02 0.26
CA GLY A 118 14.48 -14.94 -0.28
C GLY A 118 13.40 -14.86 0.81
N TYR A 119 12.42 -13.98 0.62
CA TYR A 119 11.35 -13.75 1.60
C TYR A 119 10.45 -14.98 1.85
N GLU A 120 10.36 -15.89 0.87
CA GLU A 120 9.52 -17.10 0.93
C GLU A 120 10.01 -18.13 1.95
N LYS A 121 11.32 -18.13 2.26
CA LYS A 121 11.93 -19.04 3.24
C LYS A 121 11.85 -18.50 4.66
N ILE A 122 11.41 -17.25 4.83
CA ILE A 122 11.31 -16.61 6.13
C ILE A 122 10.06 -17.10 6.86
N GLU A 123 10.22 -17.41 8.15
CA GLU A 123 9.08 -17.74 9.02
C GLU A 123 8.01 -16.64 8.98
N LEU A 124 6.74 -17.02 8.87
CA LEU A 124 5.61 -16.11 8.75
C LEU A 124 5.55 -15.05 9.86
N ARG A 125 6.01 -15.39 11.08
CA ARG A 125 6.06 -14.45 12.20
C ARG A 125 7.08 -13.33 11.96
N ARG A 126 8.27 -13.67 11.47
CA ARG A 126 9.33 -12.70 11.12
C ARG A 126 8.92 -11.87 9.91
N LEU A 127 8.28 -12.50 8.92
CA LEU A 127 7.70 -11.81 7.78
C LEU A 127 6.68 -10.76 8.23
N SER A 128 5.72 -11.14 9.08
CA SER A 128 4.72 -10.24 9.67
C SER A 128 5.33 -9.06 10.43
N ALA A 129 6.39 -9.30 11.22
CA ALA A 129 7.10 -8.26 11.96
C ALA A 129 7.78 -7.24 11.04
N THR A 130 8.12 -7.61 9.80
CA THR A 130 8.75 -6.71 8.82
C THR A 130 7.78 -5.63 8.35
N PHE A 131 6.52 -5.99 8.12
CA PHE A 131 5.48 -5.06 7.67
C PHE A 131 5.04 -4.05 8.73
N ARG A 132 5.49 -4.21 9.98
CA ARG A 132 5.25 -3.27 11.08
C ARG A 132 6.46 -2.39 11.38
N ARG A 133 7.61 -2.68 10.76
CA ARG A 133 8.85 -1.92 10.93
C ARG A 133 9.03 -0.94 9.78
N GLU A 134 9.70 0.16 10.08
CA GLU A 134 9.99 1.21 9.09
C GLU A 134 11.00 0.76 8.02
N ASP A 135 11.80 -0.28 8.31
CA ASP A 135 12.82 -0.87 7.42
C ASP A 135 12.31 -1.10 5.98
N LEU A 136 11.12 -1.68 5.84
CA LEU A 136 10.53 -1.97 4.53
C LEU A 136 10.13 -0.70 3.77
N LEU A 137 9.62 0.30 4.49
CA LEU A 137 9.26 1.58 3.90
C LEU A 137 10.51 2.31 3.38
N LEU A 138 11.62 2.23 4.11
CA LEU A 138 12.90 2.79 3.69
C LEU A 138 13.43 2.11 2.42
N GLU A 139 13.33 0.79 2.31
CA GLU A 139 13.74 0.07 1.09
C GLU A 139 12.87 0.39 -0.13
N LEU A 140 11.56 0.56 0.06
CA LEU A 140 10.67 0.99 -1.02
C LEU A 140 11.01 2.41 -1.49
N LYS A 141 11.29 3.34 -0.57
CA LYS A 141 11.73 4.70 -0.92
C LYS A 141 13.05 4.69 -1.72
N LYS A 142 14.00 3.81 -1.38
CA LYS A 142 15.25 3.67 -2.14
C LYS A 142 15.01 3.21 -3.58
N LEU A 143 14.07 2.29 -3.80
CA LEU A 143 13.72 1.87 -5.16
C LEU A 143 13.08 3.00 -5.97
N GLU A 144 12.20 3.79 -5.34
CA GLU A 144 11.55 4.93 -5.99
C GLU A 144 12.55 6.04 -6.37
N ILE A 145 13.63 6.25 -5.61
CA ILE A 145 14.68 7.22 -5.96
C ILE A 145 15.50 6.75 -7.17
N ILE A 146 15.65 5.43 -7.36
CA ILE A 146 16.44 4.85 -8.46
C ILE A 146 15.64 4.83 -9.77
N GLU A 147 14.31 4.70 -9.70
CA GLU A 147 13.43 4.68 -10.89
C GLU A 147 13.02 6.08 -11.39
N ASN A 148 13.25 7.13 -10.60
CA ASN A 148 13.01 8.54 -10.97
C ASN A 148 14.31 9.30 -11.31
N LYS A 149 15.43 8.58 -11.47
CA LYS A 149 16.71 9.08 -11.98
C LYS A 149 16.95 8.51 -13.38
#